data_AF-A0AAV9PQB9-F1
#
_entry.id   AF-A0AAV9PQB9-F1
#
_cell.length_a   1.000
_cell.length_b   1.000
_cell.length_c   1.000
_cell.angle_alpha   90.00
_cell.angle_beta   90.00
_cell.angle_gamma   90.00
#
_symmetry.space_group_name_H-M   'P 1'
#
loop_
_entity.id
_entity.type
_entity.pdbx_description
1 polymer ?
#
loop_
_entity_poly.entity_id
_entity_poly.type
_entity_poly.pdbx_seq_one_letter_code
_entity_poly.pdbx_strand_id
1 'polypeptide(L)' 'MSKTPAWHDAYPKPRNPLPNVVKRDDLLQWLKDGQKSGVDFLLVDLRRTDHE' A
#
# COMPACT_ATOMS: atom_id res chain seq x y z
N MET A 1 -15.01 -22.40 23.98
CA MET A 1 -13.60 -22.35 23.54
C MET A 1 -13.25 -20.89 23.29
N SER A 2 -12.24 -20.32 23.96
CA SER A 2 -11.81 -18.94 23.73
C SER A 2 -11.11 -18.85 22.37
N LYS A 3 -11.55 -17.89 21.55
CA LYS A 3 -10.96 -17.62 20.23
C LYS A 3 -9.65 -16.85 20.43
N THR A 4 -8.54 -17.37 19.91
CA THR A 4 -7.26 -16.64 19.88
C THR A 4 -7.46 -15.35 19.07
N PRO A 5 -7.05 -14.17 19.58
CA PRO A 5 -7.12 -12.93 18.84
C PRO A 5 -6.34 -13.04 17.53
N ALA A 6 -6.78 -12.34 16.49
CA ALA A 6 -6.01 -12.32 15.26
C ALA A 6 -4.74 -11.48 15.48
N TRP A 7 -3.63 -11.83 14.82
CA TRP A 7 -2.35 -11.13 15.01
C TRP A 7 -2.45 -9.62 14.75
N HIS A 8 -3.36 -9.19 13.85
CA HIS A 8 -3.55 -7.79 13.50
C HIS A 8 -4.29 -7.00 14.59
N ASP A 9 -4.97 -7.66 15.53
CA ASP A 9 -5.65 -7.00 16.66
C ASP A 9 -4.66 -6.37 17.65
N ALA A 10 -3.38 -6.77 17.61
CA ALA A 10 -2.31 -6.17 18.41
C ALA A 10 -1.89 -4.77 17.92
N TYR A 11 -2.28 -4.40 16.69
CA TYR A 11 -1.92 -3.14 16.07
C TYR A 11 -3.06 -2.13 16.15
N PRO A 12 -2.77 -0.81 16.15
CA PRO A 12 -3.81 0.21 16.11
C PRO A 12 -4.75 0.01 14.92
N LYS A 13 -6.04 0.26 15.15
CA LYS A 13 -7.01 0.25 14.05
C LYS A 13 -6.61 1.28 12.98
N PRO A 14 -6.83 0.98 11.69
CA PRO A 14 -6.56 1.94 10.62
C PRO A 14 -7.30 3.26 10.87
N ARG A 15 -6.57 4.37 10.82
CA ARG A 15 -7.18 5.71 10.95
C ARG A 15 -8.05 6.07 9.72
N ASN A 16 -7.68 5.54 8.56
CA ASN A 16 -8.45 5.66 7.32
C ASN A 16 -8.84 4.25 6.83
N PRO A 17 -10.12 3.84 6.96
CA PRO A 17 -10.59 2.54 6.51
C PRO A 17 -10.77 2.44 4.98
N LEU A 18 -10.81 3.58 4.29
CA LEU A 18 -11.04 3.68 2.85
C LEU A 18 -9.96 4.57 2.22
N PRO A 19 -8.72 4.06 2.06
CA PRO A 19 -7.66 4.82 1.42
C PRO A 19 -8.02 5.13 -0.04
N ASN A 20 -7.50 6.26 -0.54
CA ASN A 20 -7.61 6.58 -1.96
C ASN A 20 -6.94 5.49 -2.80
N VAL A 21 -7.53 5.18 -3.95
CA VAL A 21 -7.05 4.15 -4.87
C VAL A 21 -6.57 4.83 -6.15
N VAL A 22 -5.37 4.45 -6.60
CA VAL A 22 -4.81 4.87 -7.89
C VAL A 22 -4.94 3.72 -8.86
N LYS A 23 -5.55 3.94 -10.03
CA LYS A 23 -5.64 2.89 -11.06
C LYS A 23 -4.30 2.74 -11.77
N ARG A 24 -4.11 1.57 -12.38
CA ARG A 24 -2.91 1.25 -13.17
C ARG A 24 -2.62 2.29 -14.25
N ASP A 25 -3.65 2.69 -15.00
CA ASP A 25 -3.49 3.59 -16.14
C ASP A 25 -3.14 5.02 -15.69
N ASP A 26 -3.72 5.46 -14.58
CA ASP A 26 -3.40 6.77 -13.97
C ASP A 26 -1.94 6.81 -13.52
N LEU A 27 -1.48 5.76 -12.81
CA LEU A 27 -0.08 5.65 -12.39
C LEU A 27 0.88 5.59 -13.58
N LEU A 28 0.52 4.86 -14.64
CA LEU A 28 1.32 4.79 -15.86
C LEU A 28 1.45 6.16 -16.51
N GLN A 29 0.37 6.95 -16.53
CA GLN A 29 0.40 8.29 -17.09
C GLN A 29 1.33 9.21 -16.29
N TRP A 30 1.27 9.17 -14.95
CA TRP A 30 2.17 9.93 -14.09
C TRP A 30 3.65 9.64 -14.37
N LEU A 31 3.99 8.36 -14.56
CA LEU A 31 5.36 7.97 -14.90
C LEU A 31 5.79 8.47 -16.29
N LYS A 32 4.88 8.45 -17.28
CA LYS A 32 5.14 8.99 -18.62
C LYS A 32 5.30 10.51 -18.63
N ASP A 33 4.57 11.21 -17.77
CA ASP A 33 4.65 12.66 -17.61
C ASP A 33 5.90 13.10 -16.83
N GLY A 34 6.74 12.15 -16.42
CA GLY A 34 8.01 12.41 -15.76
C GLY A 34 7.89 12.68 -14.26
N GLN A 35 6.75 12.35 -13.65
CA GLN A 35 6.59 12.46 -12.21
C GLN A 35 7.53 11.48 -11.50
N LYS A 36 8.29 11.98 -10.53
CA LYS A 36 9.33 11.20 -9.83
C LYS A 36 8.92 10.90 -8.41
N SER A 37 8.98 9.62 -8.05
CA SER A 37 8.92 9.20 -6.64
C SER A 37 10.11 9.79 -5.87
N GLY A 38 9.90 10.14 -4.60
CA GLY A 38 10.91 10.70 -3.69
C GLY A 38 10.85 12.21 -3.49
N VAL A 39 9.98 12.92 -4.23
CA VAL A 39 9.72 14.36 -4.00
C VAL A 39 8.32 14.53 -3.41
N ASP A 40 7.29 14.33 -4.22
CA ASP A 40 5.89 14.56 -3.83
C ASP A 40 5.17 13.30 -3.34
N PHE A 41 5.68 12.12 -3.70
CA PHE A 41 5.12 10.84 -3.28
C PHE A 41 6.19 9.75 -3.19
N LEU A 42 5.88 8.67 -2.48
CA LEU A 42 6.71 7.45 -2.44
C LEU A 42 5.96 6.32 -3.13
N LEU A 43 6.66 5.61 -4.02
CA LEU A 43 6.19 4.34 -4.57
C LEU A 43 6.82 3.18 -3.80
N VAL A 44 6.01 2.43 -3.06
CA VAL A 44 6.46 1.31 -2.23
C VAL A 44 5.96 0.00 -2.83
N ASP A 45 6.89 -0.88 -3.18
CA ASP A 45 6.57 -2.23 -3.60
C ASP A 45 6.38 -3.12 -2.37
N LEU A 46 5.16 -3.63 -2.19
CA LEU A 46 4.79 -4.51 -1.07
C LEU A 46 4.80 -5.99 -1.47
N ARG A 47 5.24 -6.32 -2.69
CA ARG A 47 5.38 -7.72 -3.09
C ARG A 47 6.41 -8.39 -2.19
N ARG A 48 6.13 -9.62 -1.81
CA ARG A 48 7.14 -10.43 -1.14
C ARG A 48 8.29 -10.67 -2.10
N THR A 49 9.52 -10.57 -1.60
CA THR A 49 10.74 -10.80 -2.37
C THR A 49 11.14 -12.27 -2.44
N ASP A 50 10.36 -13.18 -1.85
CA ASP A 50 10.60 -14.61 -1.95
C ASP A 50 10.21 -15.12 -3.35
N HIS A 51 11.22 -15.15 -4.22
CA HIS A 51 11.25 -16.05 -5.36
C HIS A 51 11.51 -17.47 -4.84
N GLU A 52 10.46 -18.19 -4.45
CA GLU A 52 10.51 -19.65 -4.29
C GLU A 52 9.68 -20.34 -5.38
#